data_AF-A0A1G9B9V8-F1
#
_entry.id   AF-A0A1G9B9V8-F1
#
_cell.length_a   1.000
_cell.length_b   1.000
_cell.length_c   1.000
_cell.angle_alpha   90.00
_cell.angle_beta   90.00
_cell.angle_gamma   90.00
#
_symmetry.space_group_name_H-M   'P 1'
#
loop_
_entity.id
_entity.type
_entity.pdbx_description
1 polymer ?
#
loop_
_entity_poly.entity_id
_entity_poly.type
_entity_poly.pdbx_seq_one_letter_code
_entity_poly.pdbx_strand_id
1 'polypeptide(L)'
;MTEVLDFGGISTLYSGLKRRDRDEIAGDLGVVDSTGAGNGSALANWLQVINYLRNVCAHHSRLWNRNMDVQIASKHLGPIELLAPLRTGATTQLSRVFGPLCLVLFLLAESADANTWQRWRDHLIDLLITVLPPTGRSLNEMGFPPAWCDWSLWRWRDWQSAVR
;
A
#
# COMPACT_ATOMS: atom_id res chain seq x y z
N MET A 1 18.16 20.29 7.53
CA MET A 1 17.69 18.97 7.98
C MET A 1 16.35 19.18 8.64
N THR A 2 15.25 18.84 7.97
CA THR A 2 13.91 18.97 8.54
C THR A 2 13.11 17.72 8.20
N GLU A 3 13.52 16.62 8.80
CA GLU A 3 12.60 15.54 9.17
C GLU A 3 12.69 15.43 10.70
N VAL A 4 11.79 16.12 11.40
CA VAL A 4 11.74 16.12 12.87
C VAL A 4 11.15 14.79 13.39
N LEU A 5 10.45 14.04 12.54
CA LEU A 5 9.79 12.78 12.84
C LEU A 5 10.11 11.74 11.78
N ASP A 6 10.42 10.52 12.22
CA ASP A 6 10.50 9.36 11.34
C ASP A 6 9.10 8.79 11.06
N PHE A 7 9.01 7.82 10.13
CA PHE A 7 7.73 7.21 9.78
C PHE A 7 7.05 6.50 10.95
N GLY A 8 7.84 5.95 11.89
CA GLY A 8 7.32 5.36 13.13
C GLY A 8 6.62 6.41 13.99
N GLY A 9 7.26 7.56 14.19
CA GLY A 9 6.69 8.71 14.88
C GLY A 9 5.40 9.22 14.22
N ILE A 10 5.35 9.25 12.88
CA ILE A 10 4.12 9.61 12.14
C ILE A 10 2.99 8.61 12.43
N SER A 11 3.26 7.31 12.36
CA SER A 11 2.26 6.27 12.65
C SER A 11 1.73 6.37 14.09
N THR A 12 2.62 6.63 15.06
CA THR A 12 2.24 6.83 16.47
C THR A 12 1.43 8.11 16.67
N LEU A 13 1.88 9.23 16.11
CA LEU A 13 1.20 10.52 16.21
C LEU A 13 -0.21 10.45 15.62
N TYR A 14 -0.33 9.90 14.41
CA TYR A 14 -1.62 9.72 13.75
C TYR A 14 -2.57 8.86 14.59
N SER A 15 -2.07 7.78 15.19
CA SER A 15 -2.87 6.91 16.08
C SER A 15 -3.38 7.66 17.32
N GLY A 16 -2.65 8.67 17.79
CA GLY A 16 -3.02 9.52 18.91
C GLY A 16 -4.01 10.65 18.58
N LEU A 17 -4.28 10.94 17.31
CA LEU A 17 -5.23 11.97 16.89
C LEU A 17 -6.66 11.64 17.31
N LYS A 18 -7.49 12.68 17.45
CA LYS A 18 -8.93 12.50 17.64
C LYS A 18 -9.52 11.85 16.39
N ARG A 19 -10.61 11.09 16.57
CA ARG A 19 -11.27 10.40 15.46
C ARG A 19 -11.62 11.35 14.31
N ARG A 20 -12.16 12.53 14.61
CA ARG A 20 -12.50 13.55 13.61
C ARG A 20 -11.31 13.88 12.71
N ASP A 21 -10.16 14.20 13.31
CA ASP A 21 -8.96 14.61 12.57
C ASP A 21 -8.41 13.44 11.74
N ARG A 22 -8.49 12.20 12.25
CA ARG A 22 -8.12 11.01 11.48
C ARG A 22 -9.04 10.79 10.28
N ASP A 23 -10.35 10.91 10.48
CA ASP A 23 -11.33 10.70 9.43
C ASP A 23 -11.19 11.79 8.34
N GLU A 24 -10.88 13.03 8.72
CA GLU A 24 -10.56 14.13 7.78
C GLU A 24 -9.32 13.82 6.93
N ILE A 25 -8.19 13.51 7.56
CA ILE A 25 -6.94 13.16 6.86
C ILE A 25 -7.12 11.92 5.97
N ALA A 26 -7.87 10.91 6.45
CA ALA A 26 -8.15 9.72 5.67
C ALA A 26 -8.98 10.03 4.43
N GLY A 27 -9.98 10.91 4.54
CA GLY A 27 -10.76 11.39 3.41
C GLY A 27 -9.92 12.10 2.36
N ASP A 28 -9.01 12.98 2.78
CA ASP A 28 -8.08 13.70 1.90
C ASP A 28 -7.13 12.76 1.13
N LEU A 29 -6.86 11.57 1.68
CA LEU A 29 -6.04 10.54 1.07
C LEU A 29 -6.86 9.44 0.37
N GLY A 30 -8.14 9.67 0.08
CA GLY A 30 -9.03 8.72 -0.60
C GLY A 30 -9.34 7.44 0.21
N VAL A 31 -8.94 7.40 1.49
CA VAL A 31 -9.19 6.26 2.38
C VAL A 31 -10.58 6.40 2.98
N VAL A 32 -11.58 5.85 2.30
CA VAL A 32 -13.00 6.01 2.66
C VAL A 32 -13.64 4.72 3.18
N ASP A 33 -14.74 4.85 3.91
CA ASP A 33 -15.63 3.76 4.30
C ASP A 33 -16.76 3.53 3.28
N SER A 34 -17.65 2.59 3.56
CA SER A 34 -18.75 2.23 2.65
C SER A 34 -19.76 3.36 2.39
N THR A 35 -19.72 4.43 3.18
CA THR A 35 -20.57 5.63 3.00
C THR A 35 -19.88 6.72 2.18
N GLY A 36 -18.60 6.53 1.84
CA GLY A 36 -17.76 7.53 1.19
C GLY A 36 -17.14 8.53 2.16
N ALA A 37 -17.38 8.41 3.48
CA ALA A 37 -16.72 9.22 4.49
C ALA A 37 -15.29 8.71 4.76
N GLY A 38 -14.39 9.61 5.17
CA GLY A 38 -13.02 9.22 5.50
C GLY A 38 -12.94 8.19 6.64
N ASN A 39 -12.10 7.18 6.45
CA ASN A 39 -11.94 6.05 7.36
C ASN A 39 -10.60 6.13 8.09
N GLY A 40 -10.58 6.90 9.16
CA GLY A 40 -9.36 7.12 9.95
C GLY A 40 -8.78 5.85 10.56
N SER A 41 -9.64 4.85 10.83
CA SER A 41 -9.21 3.55 11.37
C SER A 41 -8.50 2.69 10.32
N ALA A 42 -8.95 2.74 9.06
CA ALA A 42 -8.28 2.09 7.95
C ALA A 42 -6.87 2.66 7.76
N LEU A 43 -6.76 3.98 7.66
CA LEU A 43 -5.46 4.65 7.48
C LEU A 43 -4.52 4.37 8.67
N ALA A 44 -5.01 4.32 9.91
CA ALA A 44 -4.20 3.96 11.07
C ALA A 44 -3.58 2.55 10.93
N ASN A 45 -4.40 1.55 10.55
CA ASN A 45 -3.92 0.19 10.30
C ASN A 45 -2.90 0.17 9.16
N TRP A 46 -3.13 0.90 8.08
CA TRP A 46 -2.23 0.93 6.92
C TRP A 46 -0.88 1.56 7.24
N LEU A 47 -0.86 2.65 8.00
CA LEU A 47 0.38 3.28 8.46
C LEU A 47 1.19 2.31 9.35
N GLN A 48 0.54 1.53 10.20
CA GLN A 48 1.21 0.50 11.01
C GLN A 48 1.80 -0.61 10.14
N VAL A 49 1.06 -1.08 9.13
CA VAL A 49 1.53 -2.11 8.16
C VAL A 49 2.73 -1.61 7.37
N ILE A 50 2.68 -0.36 6.86
CA ILE A 50 3.78 0.25 6.11
C ILE A 50 5.00 0.49 7.00
N ASN A 51 4.79 0.93 8.25
CA ASN A 51 5.87 1.10 9.21
C ASN A 51 6.56 -0.25 9.53
N TYR A 52 5.79 -1.32 9.70
CA TYR A 52 6.33 -2.66 9.86
C TYR A 52 7.18 -3.07 8.64
N LEU A 53 6.66 -2.88 7.42
CA LEU A 53 7.42 -3.18 6.20
C LEU A 53 8.73 -2.40 6.14
N ARG A 54 8.69 -1.08 6.40
CA ARG A 54 9.88 -0.22 6.47
C ARG A 54 10.92 -0.76 7.44
N ASN A 55 10.49 -1.19 8.64
CA ASN A 55 11.39 -1.72 9.66
C ASN A 55 12.03 -3.04 9.22
N VAL A 56 11.27 -3.94 8.58
CA VAL A 56 11.82 -5.17 7.99
C VAL A 56 12.91 -4.83 6.96
N CYS A 57 12.69 -3.84 6.09
CA CYS A 57 13.68 -3.36 5.13
C CYS A 57 14.93 -2.77 5.82
N ALA A 58 14.74 -1.93 6.85
CA ALA A 58 15.83 -1.28 7.58
C ALA A 58 16.71 -2.30 8.34
N HIS A 59 16.14 -3.42 8.75
CA HIS A 59 16.88 -4.54 9.33
C HIS A 59 17.43 -5.52 8.28
N HIS A 60 17.40 -5.17 6.99
CA HIS A 60 17.84 -6.01 5.87
C HIS A 60 17.26 -7.43 5.91
N SER A 61 16.05 -7.56 6.47
CA SER A 61 15.38 -8.84 6.60
C SER A 61 14.75 -9.24 5.26
N ARG A 62 14.68 -10.54 5.00
CA ARG A 62 14.03 -11.07 3.80
C ARG A 62 12.56 -10.67 3.74
N LEU A 63 12.13 -10.24 2.56
CA LEU A 63 10.71 -10.01 2.24
C LEU A 63 10.11 -11.19 1.47
N TRP A 64 10.93 -11.90 0.68
CA TRP A 64 10.49 -13.07 -0.06
C TRP A 64 10.11 -14.20 0.92
N ASN A 65 8.88 -14.70 0.80
CA ASN A 65 8.28 -15.70 1.68
C ASN A 65 8.23 -15.33 3.18
N ARG A 66 8.10 -14.04 3.54
CA ARG A 66 7.80 -13.61 4.93
C ARG A 66 6.30 -13.35 5.12
N ASN A 67 5.71 -13.90 6.17
CA ASN A 67 4.39 -13.46 6.62
C ASN A 67 4.56 -12.19 7.46
N MET A 68 3.73 -11.19 7.21
CA MET A 68 3.74 -9.97 7.99
C MET A 68 3.04 -10.20 9.33
N ASP A 69 3.70 -9.76 10.40
CA ASP A 69 3.13 -9.84 11.75
C ASP A 69 2.02 -8.79 11.93
N VAL A 70 2.18 -7.63 11.28
CA VAL A 70 1.16 -6.58 11.18
C VAL A 70 0.50 -6.69 9.80
N GLN A 71 -0.80 -7.02 9.78
CA GLN A 71 -1.53 -7.29 8.54
C GLN A 71 -2.60 -6.23 8.25
N ILE A 72 -2.95 -6.15 6.97
CA ILE A 72 -4.03 -5.30 6.49
C ILE A 72 -5.36 -5.89 6.96
N ALA A 73 -6.15 -5.11 7.67
CA ALA A 73 -7.49 -5.54 8.04
C ALA A 73 -8.43 -5.48 6.83
N SER A 74 -8.81 -6.65 6.31
CA SER A 74 -9.55 -6.83 5.05
C SER A 74 -10.88 -6.06 4.97
N LYS A 75 -11.52 -5.80 6.11
CA LYS A 75 -12.75 -4.99 6.22
C LYS A 75 -12.58 -3.55 5.71
N HIS A 76 -11.35 -3.04 5.66
CA HIS A 76 -11.04 -1.67 5.24
C HIS A 76 -10.78 -1.53 3.73
N LEU A 77 -10.74 -2.63 2.97
CA LEU A 77 -10.39 -2.61 1.54
C LEU A 77 -11.62 -2.54 0.62
N GLY A 78 -12.77 -3.03 1.09
CA GLY A 78 -13.98 -3.18 0.29
C GLY A 78 -14.52 -1.89 -0.34
N PRO A 79 -14.53 -0.75 0.38
CA PRO A 79 -15.07 0.50 -0.16
C PRO A 79 -14.23 1.18 -1.24
N ILE A 80 -12.98 0.73 -1.47
CA ILE A 80 -12.04 1.38 -2.38
C ILE A 80 -11.83 0.47 -3.59
N GLU A 81 -12.40 0.82 -4.74
CA GLU A 81 -12.44 -0.04 -5.93
C GLU A 81 -11.05 -0.50 -6.39
N LEU A 82 -10.05 0.39 -6.34
CA LEU A 82 -8.66 0.09 -6.71
C LEU A 82 -8.02 -0.99 -5.83
N LEU A 83 -8.49 -1.15 -4.60
CA LEU A 83 -7.99 -2.11 -3.62
C LEU A 83 -8.93 -3.31 -3.40
N ALA A 84 -10.15 -3.26 -3.96
CA ALA A 84 -11.13 -4.32 -3.84
C ALA A 84 -10.60 -5.72 -4.26
N PRO A 85 -9.75 -5.86 -5.30
CA PRO A 85 -9.18 -7.16 -5.67
C PRO A 85 -8.37 -7.83 -4.55
N LEU A 86 -7.72 -7.06 -3.67
CA LEU A 86 -6.98 -7.61 -2.51
C LEU A 86 -7.90 -8.26 -1.48
N ARG A 87 -9.15 -7.79 -1.36
CA ARG A 87 -10.14 -8.34 -0.42
C ARG A 87 -10.67 -9.69 -0.90
N THR A 88 -10.85 -9.84 -2.21
CA THR A 88 -11.43 -11.04 -2.83
C THR A 88 -10.37 -12.07 -3.26
N GLY A 89 -9.10 -11.66 -3.28
CA GLY A 89 -7.98 -12.53 -3.66
C GLY A 89 -7.54 -13.51 -2.56
N ALA A 90 -6.42 -14.18 -2.80
CA ALA A 90 -5.86 -15.13 -1.85
C ALA A 90 -5.41 -14.44 -0.56
N THR A 91 -5.52 -15.11 0.58
CA THR A 91 -5.07 -14.58 1.89
C THR A 91 -3.58 -14.22 1.90
N THR A 92 -2.78 -14.87 1.06
CA THR A 92 -1.37 -14.57 0.84
C THR A 92 -1.13 -13.17 0.28
N GLN A 93 -2.10 -12.56 -0.41
CA GLN A 93 -1.98 -11.19 -0.90
C GLN A 93 -1.97 -10.17 0.25
N LEU A 94 -2.68 -10.46 1.35
CA LEU A 94 -2.76 -9.59 2.53
C LEU A 94 -1.69 -9.90 3.58
N SER A 95 -1.24 -11.15 3.66
CA SER A 95 -0.25 -11.59 4.65
C SER A 95 1.20 -11.48 4.17
N ARG A 96 1.44 -11.19 2.89
CA ARG A 96 2.77 -11.00 2.29
C ARG A 96 2.94 -9.56 1.80
N VAL A 97 4.12 -9.24 1.27
CA VAL A 97 4.53 -7.88 0.88
C VAL A 97 3.70 -7.26 -0.25
N PHE A 98 2.99 -8.06 -1.06
CA PHE A 98 2.16 -7.54 -2.16
C PHE A 98 1.09 -6.54 -1.70
N GLY A 99 0.27 -6.89 -0.71
CA GLY A 99 -0.78 -6.01 -0.19
C GLY A 99 -0.25 -4.65 0.29
N PRO A 100 0.78 -4.59 1.14
CA PRO A 100 1.42 -3.32 1.53
C PRO A 100 1.97 -2.52 0.36
N LEU A 101 2.56 -3.17 -0.65
CA LEU A 101 3.03 -2.45 -1.85
C LEU A 101 1.85 -1.80 -2.59
N CYS A 102 0.71 -2.47 -2.67
CA CYS A 102 -0.52 -1.88 -3.20
C CYS A 102 -1.01 -0.70 -2.35
N LEU A 103 -0.94 -0.78 -1.01
CA LEU A 103 -1.29 0.36 -0.14
C LEU A 103 -0.36 1.55 -0.35
N VAL A 104 0.96 1.33 -0.46
CA VAL A 104 1.92 2.39 -0.77
C VAL A 104 1.63 3.01 -2.13
N LEU A 105 1.37 2.19 -3.14
CA LEU A 105 1.08 2.67 -4.48
C LEU A 105 -0.24 3.46 -4.54
N PHE A 106 -1.25 3.04 -3.79
CA PHE A 106 -2.51 3.77 -3.65
C PHE A 106 -2.31 5.12 -2.96
N LEU A 107 -1.65 5.16 -1.80
CA LEU A 107 -1.41 6.42 -1.08
C LEU A 107 -0.54 7.39 -1.86
N LEU A 108 0.46 6.90 -2.61
CA LEU A 108 1.26 7.73 -3.50
C LEU A 108 0.41 8.35 -4.61
N ALA A 109 -0.61 7.65 -5.09
CA ALA A 109 -1.43 8.16 -6.17
C ALA A 109 -2.38 9.27 -5.72
N GLU A 110 -2.81 9.23 -4.45
CA GLU A 110 -3.63 10.26 -3.83
C GLU A 110 -2.80 11.46 -3.35
N SER A 111 -1.53 11.24 -2.95
CA SER A 111 -0.70 12.28 -2.32
C SER A 111 0.42 12.88 -3.19
N ALA A 112 0.86 12.20 -4.24
CA ALA A 112 1.97 12.62 -5.10
C ALA A 112 1.50 12.96 -6.51
N ASP A 113 2.32 13.72 -7.24
CA ASP A 113 2.05 13.99 -8.64
C ASP A 113 2.23 12.73 -9.51
N ALA A 114 1.57 12.72 -10.68
CA ALA A 114 1.57 11.57 -11.57
C ALA A 114 2.96 11.11 -12.03
N ASN A 115 3.94 12.01 -12.15
CA ASN A 115 5.29 11.63 -12.56
C ASN A 115 6.02 10.93 -11.41
N THR A 116 5.88 11.43 -10.18
CA THR A 116 6.46 10.81 -8.98
C THR A 116 5.88 9.41 -8.78
N TRP A 117 4.56 9.28 -8.86
CA TRP A 117 3.88 7.99 -8.78
C TRP A 117 4.38 7.01 -9.85
N GLN A 118 4.41 7.45 -11.12
CA GLN A 118 4.83 6.59 -12.23
C GLN A 118 6.28 6.13 -12.09
N ARG A 119 7.21 7.03 -11.75
CA ARG A 119 8.62 6.64 -11.56
C ARG A 119 8.78 5.63 -10.44
N TRP A 120 8.07 5.82 -9.32
CA TRP A 120 8.12 4.88 -8.19
C TRP A 120 7.60 3.50 -8.61
N ARG A 121 6.45 3.46 -9.29
CA ARG A 121 5.87 2.22 -9.83
C ARG A 121 6.83 1.53 -10.79
N ASP A 122 7.31 2.24 -11.81
CA ASP A 122 8.13 1.67 -12.87
C ASP A 122 9.46 1.13 -12.33
N HIS A 123 10.06 1.85 -11.38
CA HIS A 123 11.25 1.36 -10.68
C HIS A 123 10.97 0.11 -9.84
N LEU A 124 9.85 0.06 -9.11
CA LEU A 124 9.46 -1.14 -8.36
C LEU A 124 9.26 -2.33 -9.30
N ILE A 125 8.54 -2.14 -10.42
CA ILE A 125 8.33 -3.19 -11.43
C ILE A 125 9.69 -3.68 -11.96
N ASP A 126 10.58 -2.76 -12.34
CA ASP A 126 11.92 -3.08 -12.82
C ASP A 126 12.69 -3.94 -11.82
N LEU A 127 12.71 -3.58 -10.53
CA LEU A 127 13.35 -4.39 -9.49
C LEU A 127 12.72 -5.80 -9.38
N LEU A 128 11.39 -5.89 -9.43
CA LEU A 128 10.67 -7.16 -9.32
C LEU A 128 10.96 -8.11 -10.50
N ILE A 129 11.18 -7.58 -11.70
CA ILE A 129 11.41 -8.40 -12.91
C ILE A 129 12.89 -8.60 -13.24
N THR A 130 13.79 -7.72 -12.80
CA THR A 130 15.23 -7.82 -13.10
C THR A 130 16.05 -8.40 -11.95
N VAL A 131 15.74 -8.05 -10.70
CA VAL A 131 16.54 -8.43 -9.53
C VAL A 131 16.04 -9.72 -8.90
N LEU A 132 14.73 -9.97 -8.88
CA LEU A 132 14.18 -11.17 -8.24
C LEU A 132 14.51 -12.48 -8.99
N PRO A 133 14.32 -12.60 -10.32
CA PRO A 133 14.51 -13.89 -10.99
C PRO A 133 15.91 -14.51 -10.86
N PRO A 134 17.02 -13.75 -10.94
CA PRO A 134 18.36 -14.29 -10.73
C PRO A 134 18.58 -14.95 -9.36
N THR A 135 17.77 -14.62 -8.35
CA THR A 135 17.85 -15.22 -7.01
C THR A 135 17.16 -16.59 -6.89
N GLY A 136 16.52 -17.06 -7.97
CA GLY A 136 15.73 -18.30 -7.97
C GLY A 136 14.41 -18.18 -7.20
N ARG A 137 13.96 -16.95 -6.91
CA ARG A 137 12.71 -16.65 -6.20
C ARG A 137 11.61 -16.25 -7.16
N SER A 138 10.37 -16.46 -6.74
CA SER A 138 9.18 -16.13 -7.52
C SER A 138 8.34 -15.06 -6.85
N LEU A 139 7.63 -14.26 -7.66
CA LEU A 139 6.68 -13.26 -7.16
C LEU A 139 5.53 -13.90 -6.36
N ASN A 140 5.20 -15.16 -6.64
CA ASN A 140 4.19 -15.91 -5.88
C ASN A 140 4.57 -16.08 -4.40
N GLU A 141 5.86 -16.26 -4.07
CA GLU A 141 6.36 -16.30 -2.69
C GLU A 141 6.16 -14.95 -1.94
N MET A 142 5.98 -13.87 -2.70
CA MET A 142 5.75 -12.52 -2.19
C MET A 142 4.27 -12.13 -2.17
N GLY A 143 3.37 -13.07 -2.54
CA GLY A 143 1.93 -12.89 -2.56
C GLY A 143 1.38 -12.23 -3.83
N PHE A 144 2.18 -12.07 -4.88
CA PHE A 144 1.70 -11.49 -6.13
C PHE A 144 0.82 -12.50 -6.88
N PRO A 145 -0.40 -12.11 -7.29
CA PRO A 145 -1.24 -12.93 -8.16
C PRO A 145 -0.73 -12.91 -9.61
N PRO A 146 -1.15 -13.87 -10.46
CA PRO A 146 -0.97 -13.74 -11.91
C PRO A 146 -1.58 -12.43 -12.44
N ALA A 147 -0.98 -11.85 -13.48
CA ALA A 147 -1.48 -10.63 -14.14
C ALA A 147 -1.68 -9.42 -13.19
N TRP A 148 -0.93 -9.33 -12.10
CA TRP A 148 -0.99 -8.20 -11.16
C TRP A 148 -0.70 -6.85 -11.83
N CYS A 149 0.18 -6.82 -12.84
CA CYS A 149 0.48 -5.62 -13.63
C CYS A 149 -0.74 -5.09 -14.42
N ASP A 150 -1.77 -5.91 -14.58
CA ASP A 150 -2.98 -5.56 -15.34
C ASP A 150 -4.06 -4.92 -14.46
N TRP A 151 -3.87 -4.94 -13.14
CA TRP A 151 -4.79 -4.33 -12.21
C TRP A 151 -4.80 -2.80 -12.37
N SER A 152 -5.99 -2.19 -12.28
CA SER A 152 -6.18 -0.74 -12.48
C SER A 152 -5.25 0.10 -11.63
N LEU A 153 -4.99 -0.31 -10.38
CA LEU A 153 -4.03 0.35 -9.50
C LEU A 153 -2.63 0.45 -10.13
N TRP A 154 -2.16 -0.60 -10.79
CA TRP A 154 -0.84 -0.64 -11.42
C TRP A 154 -0.81 0.04 -12.80
N ARG A 155 -1.98 0.40 -13.35
CA ARG A 155 -2.14 1.10 -14.65
C ARG A 155 -2.75 2.50 -14.53
N TRP A 156 -2.82 3.08 -13.33
CA TRP A 156 -3.57 4.28 -12.95
C TRP A 156 -3.74 5.38 -14.03
N ARG A 157 -2.72 5.70 -14.85
CA ARG A 157 -2.83 6.72 -15.90
C ARG A 157 -3.91 6.43 -16.96
N ASP A 158 -4.22 5.16 -17.25
CA ASP A 158 -5.30 4.80 -18.19
C ASP A 158 -6.69 5.19 -17.66
N TRP A 159 -6.85 5.33 -16.34
CA TRP A 159 -8.11 5.63 -15.67
C TRP A 159 -8.41 7.14 -15.61
N GLN A 160 -7.41 8.00 -15.31
CA GLN A 160 -7.63 9.45 -15.23
C GLN A 160 -7.93 10.11 -16.60
N SER A 161 -7.45 9.52 -17.71
CA SER A 161 -7.79 9.98 -19.07
C SER A 161 -9.17 9.52 -19.55
N ALA A 162 -9.78 8.52 -18.90
CA ALA A 162 -11.08 7.98 -19.28
C ALA A 162 -12.26 8.59 -18.50
N VAL A 163 -11.99 9.34 -17.43
CA VAL A 163 -12.98 9.90 -16.50
C VAL A 163 -13.05 11.44 -16.56
N ARG A 164 -12.37 12.07 -17.53
CA ARG A 164 -12.48 13.50 -17.83
C ARG A 164 -13.13 13.75 -19.18
#